data_AF-A0AAW4YE52-F1
#
_entry.id   AF-A0AAW4YE52-F1
#
_cell.length_a   1.000
_cell.length_b   1.000
_cell.length_c   1.000
_cell.angle_alpha   90.00
_cell.angle_beta   90.00
_cell.angle_gamma   90.00
#
_symmetry.space_group_name_H-M   'P 1'
#
loop_
_entity.id
_entity.type
_entity.pdbx_description
1 polymer ?
#
loop_
_entity_poly.entity_id
_entity_poly.type
_entity_poly.pdbx_seq_one_letter_code
_entity_poly.pdbx_strand_id
1 'polypeptide(L)'
;ILDKYKDQSITMLGYSMGGRVALYYAINGHIPISNLILESTSPGIKEEANQLERRLVDDARAKVLDIAGIELFVNDWEKLPLFQSQQGLPVEIQLQIRQQRLSQSPKKMAKALR
;
A
#
# COMPACT_ATOMS: atom_id res chain seq x y z
N ILE A 1 -13.37 -0.90 14.50
CA ILE A 1 -13.39 -2.35 14.18
C ILE A 1 -12.76 -3.15 15.31
N LEU A 2 -11.49 -2.90 15.65
CA LEU A 2 -10.75 -3.67 16.67
C LEU A 2 -11.39 -3.64 18.07
N ASP A 3 -12.05 -2.54 18.45
CA ASP A 3 -12.78 -2.44 19.72
C ASP A 3 -13.83 -3.58 19.92
N LYS A 4 -14.43 -4.08 18.83
CA LYS A 4 -15.37 -5.21 18.88
C LYS A 4 -14.71 -6.54 19.29
N TYR A 5 -13.38 -6.59 19.25
CA TYR A 5 -12.56 -7.77 19.53
C TYR A 5 -11.51 -7.49 20.60
N LYS A 6 -11.65 -6.40 21.37
CA LYS A 6 -10.64 -5.93 22.32
C LYS A 6 -10.27 -6.95 23.41
N ASP A 7 -11.18 -7.87 23.72
CA ASP A 7 -10.97 -8.93 24.71
C ASP A 7 -10.34 -10.21 24.10
N GLN A 8 -10.03 -10.20 22.79
CA GLN A 8 -9.42 -11.31 22.07
C GLN A 8 -7.91 -11.07 21.87
N SER A 9 -7.18 -12.16 21.59
CA SER A 9 -5.79 -12.07 21.14
C SER A 9 -5.74 -11.63 19.68
N ILE A 10 -5.36 -10.37 19.43
CA ILE A 10 -5.33 -9.78 18.09
C ILE A 10 -3.92 -9.88 17.51
N THR A 11 -3.77 -10.67 16.44
CA THR A 11 -2.59 -10.62 15.58
C THR A 11 -2.87 -9.73 14.38
N MET A 12 -2.10 -8.65 14.23
CA MET A 12 -2.23 -7.73 13.11
C MET A 12 -1.18 -8.05 12.04
N LEU A 13 -1.63 -8.38 10.84
CA LEU A 13 -0.76 -8.53 9.66
C LEU A 13 -0.87 -7.30 8.77
N GLY A 14 0.27 -6.76 8.35
CA GLY A 14 0.32 -5.66 7.39
C GLY A 14 1.34 -5.91 6.28
N TYR A 15 0.88 -5.87 5.04
CA TYR A 15 1.70 -5.95 3.83
C TYR A 15 1.91 -4.57 3.21
N SER A 16 3.15 -4.22 2.87
CA SER A 16 3.50 -2.98 2.16
C SER A 16 2.87 -1.72 2.78
N MET A 17 1.98 -1.01 2.07
CA MET A 17 1.23 0.11 2.65
C MET A 17 0.47 -0.27 3.93
N GLY A 18 -0.18 -1.44 3.94
CA GLY A 18 -0.87 -1.95 5.13
C GLY A 18 0.10 -2.24 6.28
N GLY A 19 1.35 -2.59 5.99
CA GLY A 19 2.42 -2.74 6.98
C GLY A 19 2.79 -1.42 7.64
N ARG A 20 2.83 -0.31 6.90
CA ARG A 20 3.03 1.03 7.45
C ARG A 20 1.90 1.43 8.40
N VAL A 21 0.66 1.15 8.01
CA VAL A 21 -0.53 1.39 8.85
C VAL A 21 -0.49 0.52 10.10
N ALA A 22 -0.16 -0.76 9.97
CA ALA A 22 -0.07 -1.69 11.09
C ALA A 22 1.03 -1.29 12.09
N LEU A 23 2.19 -0.85 11.59
CA LEU A 23 3.29 -0.34 12.41
C LEU A 23 2.90 0.95 13.14
N TYR A 24 2.26 1.90 12.44
CA TYR A 24 1.73 3.11 13.07
C TYR A 24 0.72 2.76 14.17
N TYR A 25 -0.17 1.80 13.90
CA TYR A 25 -1.18 1.34 14.86
C TYR A 25 -0.55 0.63 16.07
N ALA A 26 0.49 -0.17 15.88
CA ALA A 26 1.17 -0.83 16.99
C ALA A 26 1.79 0.16 17.98
N ILE A 27 2.19 1.35 17.51
CA ILE A 27 2.79 2.41 18.33
C ILE A 27 1.73 3.35 18.92
N ASN A 28 0.71 3.71 18.14
CA ASN A 28 -0.22 4.81 18.47
C ASN A 28 -1.68 4.35 18.65
N GLY A 29 -1.97 3.07 18.46
CA GLY A 29 -3.31 2.51 18.53
C GLY A 29 -3.84 2.43 19.96
N HIS A 30 -5.17 2.48 20.09
CA HIS A 30 -5.85 2.50 21.39
C HIS A 30 -6.28 1.10 21.87
N ILE A 31 -6.48 0.17 20.94
CA ILE A 31 -6.77 -1.24 21.28
C ILE A 31 -5.48 -2.04 21.15
N PRO A 32 -5.03 -2.73 22.21
CA PRO A 32 -3.78 -3.48 22.19
C PRO A 32 -3.85 -4.62 21.16
N ILE A 33 -2.72 -4.86 20.51
CA ILE A 33 -2.50 -6.04 19.68
C ILE A 33 -1.55 -6.99 20.40
N SER A 34 -1.77 -8.28 20.27
CA SER A 34 -0.94 -9.32 20.87
C SER A 34 0.29 -9.61 20.03
N ASN A 35 0.16 -9.58 18.70
CA ASN A 35 1.26 -9.85 17.77
C ASN A 35 1.17 -8.94 16.54
N LEU A 36 2.33 -8.65 15.94
CA LEU A 36 2.45 -7.88 14.71
C LEU A 36 3.26 -8.69 13.68
N ILE A 37 2.69 -8.89 12.49
CA ILE A 37 3.36 -9.51 11.35
C ILE A 37 3.49 -8.46 10.25
N LEU A 38 4.71 -8.22 9.79
CA LEU A 38 5.03 -7.21 8.80
C LEU A 38 5.64 -7.88 7.57
N GLU A 39 5.04 -7.67 6.41
CA GLU A 39 5.51 -8.23 5.15
C GLU A 39 5.86 -7.11 4.16
N SER A 40 7.11 -7.07 3.71
CA SER A 40 7.59 -6.16 2.65
C SER A 40 7.19 -4.69 2.87
N THR A 41 7.38 -4.19 4.09
CA THR A 41 7.04 -2.81 4.51
C THR A 41 8.26 -2.09 5.09
N SER A 42 8.13 -0.80 5.39
CA SER A 42 9.13 -0.02 6.12
C SER A 42 8.48 0.81 7.23
N PRO A 43 9.24 1.27 8.25
CA PRO A 43 8.73 2.21 9.26
C PRO A 43 8.63 3.66 8.76
N GLY A 44 8.80 3.90 7.45
CA GLY A 44 8.88 5.23 6.86
C GLY A 44 10.26 5.56 6.31
N ILE A 45 10.47 6.82 5.95
CA ILE A 45 11.74 7.36 5.45
C ILE A 45 12.31 8.29 6.52
N LYS A 46 13.56 8.08 6.91
CA LYS A 46 14.18 8.82 8.02
C LYS A 46 14.55 10.26 7.64
N GLU A 47 15.26 10.42 6.52
CA GLU A 47 15.83 11.70 6.10
C GLU A 47 14.77 12.61 5.45
N GLU A 48 14.71 13.87 5.87
CA GLU A 48 13.67 14.83 5.43
C GLU A 48 13.70 15.08 3.91
N ALA A 49 14.89 15.17 3.32
CA ALA A 49 15.06 15.34 1.89
C ALA A 49 14.43 14.18 1.10
N ASN A 50 14.67 12.94 1.54
CA ASN A 50 14.11 11.74 0.91
C ASN A 50 12.59 11.64 1.16
N GLN A 51 12.09 12.13 2.29
CA GLN A 51 10.64 12.23 2.52
C GLN A 51 10.00 13.23 1.57
N LEU A 52 10.62 14.40 1.35
CA LEU A 52 10.14 15.40 0.41
C LEU A 52 10.12 14.86 -1.01
N GLU A 53 11.21 14.22 -1.45
CA GLU A 53 11.29 13.56 -2.76
C GLU A 53 10.15 12.54 -2.92
N ARG A 54 9.94 11.70 -1.90
CA ARG A 54 8.86 10.71 -1.94
C ARG A 54 7.48 11.34 -2.01
N ARG A 55 7.21 12.42 -1.26
CA ARG A 55 5.93 13.16 -1.32
C ARG A 55 5.69 13.72 -2.72
N LEU A 56 6.70 14.33 -3.33
CA LEU A 56 6.58 14.88 -4.70
C LEU A 56 6.26 13.79 -5.73
N VAL A 57 6.93 12.63 -5.63
CA VAL A 57 6.67 11.48 -6.51
C VAL A 57 5.25 10.94 -6.31
N ASP A 58 4.80 10.77 -5.07
CA ASP A 58 3.46 10.27 -4.77
C ASP A 58 2.36 11.28 -5.15
N ASP A 59 2.59 12.58 -4.98
CA ASP A 59 1.70 13.63 -5.46
C ASP A 59 1.57 13.63 -6.98
N ALA A 60 2.67 13.42 -7.70
CA ALA A 60 2.64 13.29 -9.17
C ALA A 60 1.81 12.07 -9.59
N ARG A 61 1.98 10.92 -8.91
CA ARG A 61 1.18 9.71 -9.13
C ARG A 61 -0.29 9.91 -8.83
N ALA A 62 -0.62 10.63 -7.75
CA ALA A 62 -1.99 10.96 -7.39
C ALA A 62 -2.64 11.85 -8.47
N LYS A 63 -1.90 12.80 -9.05
CA LYS A 63 -2.37 13.62 -10.18
C LYS A 63 -2.62 12.76 -11.43
N VAL A 64 -1.77 11.78 -11.73
CA VAL A 64 -2.02 10.83 -12.83
C VAL A 64 -3.33 10.07 -12.61
N LEU A 65 -3.58 9.57 -11.40
CA LEU A 65 -4.84 8.89 -11.07
C LEU A 65 -6.07 9.81 -11.24
N ASP A 66 -5.95 11.07 -10.84
CA ASP A 66 -7.05 12.05 -10.93
C ASP A 66 -7.35 12.47 -12.38
N ILE A 67 -6.33 12.53 -13.26
CA ILE A 67 -6.45 13.04 -14.64
C ILE A 67 -6.64 11.90 -15.65
N ALA A 68 -5.80 10.89 -15.57
CA ALA A 68 -5.67 9.82 -16.57
C ALA A 68 -6.41 8.53 -16.17
N GLY A 69 -6.85 8.42 -14.92
CA GLY A 69 -7.62 7.28 -14.42
C GLY A 69 -6.78 6.04 -14.12
N ILE A 70 -7.48 4.96 -13.76
CA ILE A 70 -6.85 3.75 -13.20
C ILE A 70 -6.09 2.93 -14.24
N GLU A 71 -6.57 2.85 -15.48
CA GLU A 71 -5.96 1.98 -16.50
C GLU A 71 -4.56 2.45 -16.89
N LEU A 72 -4.41 3.74 -17.21
CA LEU A 72 -3.11 4.34 -17.53
C LEU A 72 -2.16 4.26 -16.34
N PHE A 73 -2.67 4.53 -15.12
CA PHE A 73 -1.87 4.38 -13.91
C PHE A 73 -1.36 2.94 -13.74
N VAL A 74 -2.23 1.94 -13.87
CA VAL A 74 -1.87 0.52 -13.72
C VAL A 74 -0.87 0.10 -14.79
N ASN A 75 -1.07 0.51 -16.05
CA ASN A 75 -0.13 0.20 -17.14
C ASN A 75 1.31 0.60 -16.83
N ASP A 76 1.52 1.74 -16.17
CA ASP A 76 2.84 2.19 -15.78
C ASP A 76 3.29 1.60 -14.44
N TRP A 77 2.35 1.42 -13.51
CA TRP A 77 2.61 0.83 -12.20
C TRP A 77 3.16 -0.60 -12.32
N GLU A 78 2.63 -1.41 -13.23
CA GLU A 78 3.05 -2.80 -13.43
C GLU A 78 4.45 -2.93 -14.03
N LYS A 79 4.99 -1.86 -14.61
CA LYS A 79 6.34 -1.81 -15.19
C LYS A 79 7.40 -1.37 -14.18
N LEU A 80 7.01 -0.96 -12.97
CA LEU A 80 7.98 -0.55 -11.95
C LEU A 80 8.92 -1.72 -11.61
N PRO A 81 10.24 -1.47 -11.41
CA PRO A 81 11.20 -2.51 -11.06
C PRO A 81 10.78 -3.34 -9.83
N LEU A 82 10.04 -2.72 -8.90
CA LEU A 82 9.49 -3.38 -7.72
C LEU A 82 8.63 -4.62 -8.04
N PHE A 83 7.97 -4.64 -9.21
CA PHE A 83 7.08 -5.72 -9.61
C PHE A 83 7.68 -6.63 -10.70
N GLN A 84 8.98 -6.50 -11.00
CA GLN A 84 9.61 -7.29 -12.05
C GLN A 84 9.47 -8.81 -11.82
N SER A 85 9.55 -9.28 -10.57
CA SER A 85 9.36 -10.70 -10.25
C SER A 85 7.97 -11.22 -10.60
N GLN A 86 6.95 -10.35 -10.68
CA GLN A 86 5.59 -10.75 -11.04
C GLN A 86 5.47 -11.15 -12.51
N GLN A 87 6.39 -10.71 -13.37
CA GLN A 87 6.43 -11.08 -14.78
C GLN A 87 6.79 -12.57 -14.98
N GLY A 88 7.43 -13.20 -13.98
CA GLY A 88 7.75 -14.63 -13.97
C GLY A 88 6.63 -15.52 -13.45
N LEU A 89 5.50 -14.96 -12.99
CA LEU A 89 4.36 -15.74 -12.51
C LEU A 89 3.57 -16.36 -13.68
N PRO A 90 2.77 -17.42 -13.45
CA PRO A 90 1.83 -17.92 -14.45
C PRO A 90 0.91 -16.81 -14.96
N VAL A 91 0.56 -16.86 -16.26
CA VAL A 91 -0.21 -15.80 -16.92
C VAL A 91 -1.57 -15.58 -16.24
N GLU A 92 -2.18 -16.64 -15.72
CA GLU A 92 -3.45 -16.59 -15.00
C GLU A 92 -3.33 -15.75 -13.72
N ILE A 93 -2.21 -15.87 -12.99
CA ILE A 93 -1.94 -15.09 -11.78
C ILE A 93 -1.64 -13.64 -12.15
N GLN A 94 -0.89 -13.40 -13.22
CA GLN A 94 -0.62 -12.03 -13.71
C GLN A 94 -1.93 -11.31 -14.05
N LEU A 95 -2.85 -11.99 -14.76
CA LEU A 95 -4.16 -11.45 -15.10
C LEU A 95 -5.01 -11.18 -13.85
N GLN A 96 -4.99 -12.08 -12.86
CA GLN A 96 -5.69 -11.87 -11.59
C GLN A 96 -5.19 -10.62 -10.85
N ILE A 97 -3.87 -10.47 -10.72
CA ILE A 97 -3.26 -9.29 -10.08
C ILE A 97 -3.65 -8.02 -10.82
N ARG A 98 -3.58 -8.03 -12.16
CA ARG A 98 -3.96 -6.88 -12.98
C ARG A 98 -5.43 -6.50 -12.79
N GLN A 99 -6.34 -7.47 -12.78
CA GLN A 99 -7.77 -7.22 -12.53
C GLN A 99 -8.00 -6.66 -11.12
N GLN A 100 -7.30 -7.16 -10.10
CA GLN A 100 -7.37 -6.60 -8.75
C GLN A 100 -6.94 -5.14 -8.71
N ARG A 101 -5.88 -4.76 -9.44
CA ARG A 101 -5.40 -3.37 -9.56
C ARG A 101 -6.43 -2.49 -10.27
N LEU A 102 -6.97 -2.95 -11.40
CA LEU A 102 -7.96 -2.21 -12.19
C LEU A 102 -9.29 -2.02 -11.46
N SER A 103 -9.65 -2.94 -10.55
CA SER A 103 -10.87 -2.81 -9.73
C SER A 103 -10.77 -1.76 -8.62
N GLN A 104 -9.59 -1.18 -8.38
CA GLN A 104 -9.41 -0.16 -7.36
C GLN A 104 -10.05 1.17 -7.77
N SER A 105 -10.44 1.97 -6.78
CA SER A 105 -10.95 3.32 -7.01
C SER A 105 -9.80 4.31 -7.19
N PRO A 106 -9.64 4.94 -8.37
CA PRO A 106 -8.55 5.90 -8.59
C PRO A 106 -8.57 7.05 -7.57
N LYS A 107 -9.76 7.57 -7.22
CA LYS A 107 -9.92 8.59 -6.18
C LYS A 107 -9.41 8.15 -4.80
N LYS A 108 -9.68 6.90 -4.39
CA LYS A 108 -9.19 6.38 -3.10
C LYS A 108 -7.68 6.16 -3.13
N MET A 109 -7.13 5.68 -4.25
CA MET A 109 -5.68 5.51 -4.41
C MET A 109 -4.95 6.86 -4.40
N ALA A 110 -5.47 7.86 -5.11
CA ALA A 110 -4.90 9.21 -5.12
C ALA A 110 -4.90 9.83 -3.73
N LYS A 111 -5.95 9.58 -2.93
CA LYS A 111 -6.00 10.00 -1.52
C LYS A 111 -4.98 9.27 -0.65
N ALA A 112 -4.70 7.99 -0.90
CA ALA A 112 -3.73 7.22 -0.11
C ALA A 112 -2.26 7.57 -0.41
N LEU A 113 -2.01 8.26 -1.53
CA LEU A 113 -0.70 8.76 -1.93
C LEU A 113 -0.39 10.16 -1.36
N ARG A 114 -1.39 10.83 -0.78
CA ARG A 114 -1.29 12.17 -0.17
C ARG A 114 -1.33 12.06 1.36
#